data_AF-A0A8S4DPL3-F1
#
_entry.id   AF-A0A8S4DPL3-F1
#
_cell.length_a   1.000
_cell.length_b   1.000
_cell.length_c   1.000
_cell.angle_alpha   90.00
_cell.angle_beta   90.00
_cell.angle_gamma   90.00
#
_symmetry.space_group_name_H-M   'P 1'
#
loop_
_entity.id
_entity.type
_entity.pdbx_description
1 polymer ?
#
loop_
_entity_poly.entity_id
_entity_poly.type
_entity_poly.pdbx_seq_one_letter_code
_entity_poly.pdbx_strand_id
1 'polypeptide(L)'
;MQTLPIDKLRIHLRKSLHHDHVVVSEYKLVAFISHMGTSSTVGHYVCHVLHDGRWVIFNDEKVALSENPPKDLGYLYLYERL
;
A
#
# COMPACT_ATOMS: atom_id res chain seq x y z
N MET A 1 14.67 15.40 -7.10
CA MET A 1 13.36 15.11 -6.48
C MET A 1 13.56 13.89 -5.60
N GLN A 2 13.44 14.03 -4.27
CA GLN A 2 13.74 12.95 -3.33
C GLN A 2 12.54 12.00 -3.27
N THR A 3 12.73 10.72 -3.58
CA THR A 3 11.67 9.71 -3.51
C THR A 3 11.43 9.32 -2.05
N LEU A 4 10.17 9.14 -1.67
CA LEU A 4 9.80 8.59 -0.36
C LEU A 4 9.70 7.06 -0.45
N PRO A 5 10.03 6.33 0.63
CA PRO A 5 9.81 4.89 0.66
C PRO A 5 8.31 4.57 0.57
N ILE A 6 7.97 3.49 -0.13
CA ILE A 6 6.57 3.05 -0.36
C ILE A 6 5.79 2.82 0.94
N ASP A 7 6.46 2.65 2.08
CA ASP A 7 5.80 2.49 3.37
C ASP A 7 5.23 3.79 3.96
N LYS A 8 5.63 4.95 3.43
CA LYS A 8 5.26 6.26 3.96
C LYS A 8 4.78 7.19 2.86
N LEU A 9 3.48 7.48 2.88
CA LEU A 9 2.85 8.42 1.97
C LEU A 9 2.48 9.72 2.70
N ARG A 10 2.81 10.85 2.10
CA ARG A 10 2.48 12.19 2.61
C ARG A 10 1.62 12.93 1.59
N ILE A 11 0.38 13.21 1.95
CA ILE A 11 -0.59 13.89 1.08
C ILE A 11 -0.79 15.33 1.57
N HIS A 12 -0.75 16.28 0.65
CA HIS A 12 -0.99 17.69 0.92
C HIS A 12 -2.38 18.06 0.36
N LEU A 13 -3.37 18.21 1.24
CA LEU A 13 -4.72 18.59 0.85
C LEU A 13 -4.91 20.09 1.10
N ARG A 14 -5.40 20.81 0.09
CA ARG A 14 -5.88 22.19 0.26
C ARG A 14 -7.34 22.17 0.69
N LYS A 15 -7.66 22.79 1.83
CA LYS A 15 -9.06 23.07 2.19
C LYS A 15 -9.46 24.41 1.56
N SER A 16 -10.59 24.44 0.86
CA SER A 16 -10.97 25.56 0.00
C SER A 16 -11.79 26.67 0.70
N LEU A 17 -11.83 26.76 2.04
CA LEU A 17 -12.68 27.76 2.69
C LEU A 17 -11.90 28.53 3.76
N HIS A 18 -11.57 29.77 3.40
CA HIS A 18 -10.98 30.85 4.20
C HIS A 18 -9.64 30.50 4.89
N HIS A 19 -8.55 31.06 4.33
CA HIS A 19 -7.13 30.80 4.59
C HIS A 19 -6.55 29.55 3.93
N ASP A 20 -5.48 29.75 3.15
CA ASP A 20 -4.65 28.72 2.50
C ASP A 20 -3.88 27.87 3.52
N HIS A 21 -4.58 27.12 4.36
CA HIS A 21 -3.98 26.10 5.21
C HIS A 21 -3.83 24.81 4.42
N VAL A 22 -2.57 24.47 4.11
CA VAL A 22 -2.22 23.14 3.60
C VAL A 22 -2.27 22.16 4.76
N VAL A 23 -3.22 21.24 4.74
CA VAL A 23 -3.25 20.13 5.70
C VAL A 23 -2.35 19.04 5.15
N VAL A 24 -1.31 18.74 5.90
CA VAL A 24 -0.46 17.57 5.66
C VAL A 24 -1.09 16.38 6.39
N SER A 25 -1.30 15.28 5.68
CA SER A 25 -1.70 14.00 6.29
C SER A 25 -0.67 12.94 5.94
N GLU A 26 -0.20 12.23 6.97
CA GLU A 26 0.71 11.12 6.85
C GLU A 26 -0.07 9.82 6.83
N TYR A 27 0.43 8.85 6.07
CA TYR A 27 -0.19 7.56 5.91
C TYR A 27 0.89 6.48 5.94
N LYS A 28 0.54 5.32 6.51
CA LYS A 28 1.34 4.10 6.48
C LYS A 28 0.73 3.08 5.55
N LEU A 29 1.57 2.33 4.84
CA LEU A 29 1.11 1.19 4.04
C LEU A 29 0.64 0.06 4.96
N VAL A 30 -0.58 -0.45 4.74
CA VAL A 30 -1.17 -1.52 5.57
C VAL A 30 -1.53 -2.77 4.78
N ALA A 31 -1.73 -2.66 3.47
CA ALA A 31 -1.88 -3.81 2.59
C ALA A 31 -1.52 -3.45 1.15
N PHE A 32 -1.17 -4.45 0.35
CA PHE A 32 -1.09 -4.32 -1.09
C PHE A 32 -1.51 -5.61 -1.78
N ILE A 33 -2.10 -5.48 -2.96
CA ILE A 33 -2.53 -6.58 -3.80
C ILE A 33 -1.60 -6.61 -5.00
N SER A 34 -0.97 -7.75 -5.26
CA SER A 34 -0.12 -7.98 -6.43
C SER A 34 -0.87 -8.80 -7.46
N HIS A 35 -0.74 -8.41 -8.72
CA HIS A 35 -1.13 -9.23 -9.86
C HIS A 35 0.12 -9.88 -10.45
N MET A 36 0.10 -11.20 -10.59
CA MET A 36 1.16 -11.99 -11.18
C MET A 36 0.69 -12.48 -12.56
N GLY A 37 1.00 -11.71 -13.60
CA GLY A 37 0.66 -12.03 -14.97
C GLY A 37 1.06 -10.92 -15.94
N THR A 38 1.00 -11.20 -17.23
CA THR A 38 1.31 -10.23 -18.30
C THR A 38 0.05 -9.61 -18.92
N SER A 39 -1.14 -10.07 -18.53
CA SER A 39 -2.43 -9.57 -19.01
C SER A 39 -3.33 -9.17 -17.84
N SER A 40 -4.09 -8.08 -17.98
CA SER A 40 -5.11 -7.70 -16.98
C SER A 40 -6.24 -8.72 -16.85
N THR A 41 -6.47 -9.55 -17.88
CA THR A 41 -7.55 -10.55 -17.90
C THR A 41 -7.10 -11.94 -17.43
N VAL A 42 -5.80 -12.20 -17.35
CA VAL A 42 -5.24 -13.51 -16.97
C VAL A 42 -4.00 -13.31 -16.11
N GLY A 43 -4.03 -13.89 -14.91
CA GLY A 43 -2.91 -13.94 -13.98
C GLY A 43 -3.39 -14.41 -12.62
N HIS A 44 -2.60 -14.13 -11.60
CA HIS A 44 -2.91 -14.54 -10.23
C HIS A 44 -2.87 -13.37 -9.27
N TYR A 45 -3.88 -13.22 -8.42
CA TYR A 45 -3.92 -12.14 -7.43
C TYR A 45 -3.57 -12.68 -6.05
N VAL A 46 -2.62 -12.03 -5.39
CA VAL A 46 -2.26 -12.31 -3.99
C VAL A 46 -2.29 -11.03 -3.19
N CYS A 47 -2.59 -11.14 -1.90
CA CYS A 47 -2.64 -9.99 -1.00
C CYS A 47 -1.56 -10.12 0.07
N HIS A 48 -0.86 -9.03 0.34
CA HIS A 48 0.00 -8.89 1.51
C HIS A 48 -0.65 -7.90 2.46
N VAL A 49 -0.83 -8.31 3.72
CA VAL A 49 -1.46 -7.49 4.76
C VAL A 49 -0.50 -7.35 5.93
N LEU A 50 -0.37 -6.14 6.47
CA LEU A 50 0.33 -5.87 7.71
C LEU A 50 -0.59 -6.21 8.89
N HIS A 51 -0.30 -7.30 9.58
CA HIS A 51 -1.05 -7.78 10.75
C HIS A 51 -0.10 -7.92 11.93
N ASP A 52 -0.42 -7.27 13.06
CA ASP A 52 0.41 -7.25 14.28
C ASP A 52 1.89 -6.95 14.03
N GLY A 53 2.15 -5.98 13.16
CA GLY A 53 3.52 -5.55 12.80
C GLY A 53 4.27 -6.51 11.89
N ARG A 54 3.62 -7.57 11.39
CA ARG A 54 4.21 -8.55 10.48
C ARG A 54 3.45 -8.60 9.16
N TRP A 55 4.17 -8.81 8.07
CA TRP A 55 3.54 -8.99 6.77
C TRP A 55 3.11 -10.45 6.60
N VAL A 56 1.85 -10.63 6.20
CA VAL A 56 1.24 -11.93 5.92
C VAL A 56 0.82 -11.95 4.47
N ILE A 57 1.23 -12.98 3.72
CA ILE A 57 0.73 -13.24 2.38
C ILE A 57 -0.49 -14.14 2.46
N PHE A 58 -1.55 -13.73 1.78
CA PHE A 58 -2.76 -14.49 1.51
C PHE A 58 -2.75 -14.85 0.02
N ASN A 59 -2.56 -16.14 -0.25
CA ASN A 59 -2.53 -16.73 -1.58
C ASN A 59 -3.58 -17.84 -1.62
N ASP A 60 -4.82 -17.47 -1.96
CA ASP A 60 -6.00 -18.33 -1.86
C ASP A 60 -6.11 -18.97 -0.46
N GLU A 61 -6.17 -20.29 -0.36
CA GLU A 61 -6.17 -21.01 0.92
C GLU A 61 -4.82 -21.02 1.66
N LYS A 62 -3.73 -20.58 1.01
CA LYS A 62 -2.39 -20.60 1.59
C LYS A 62 -2.06 -19.27 2.24
N VAL A 63 -1.84 -19.30 3.55
CA VAL A 63 -1.50 -18.13 4.36
C VAL A 63 -0.14 -18.34 5.00
N ALA A 64 0.77 -17.38 4.85
CA ALA A 64 2.12 -17.48 5.40
C ALA A 64 2.68 -16.12 5.83
N LEU A 65 3.68 -16.14 6.72
CA LEU A 65 4.49 -14.95 6.98
C LEU A 65 5.31 -14.60 5.75
N SER A 66 5.30 -13.33 5.39
CA SER A 66 6.07 -12.77 4.28
C SER A 66 7.18 -11.90 4.85
N GLU A 67 8.36 -12.47 5.08
CA GLU A 67 9.49 -11.73 5.66
C GLU A 67 9.99 -10.60 4.75
N ASN A 68 9.97 -10.82 3.44
CA ASN A 68 10.40 -9.86 2.41
C ASN A 68 9.26 -9.63 1.40
N PRO A 69 8.21 -8.89 1.78
CA PRO A 69 7.07 -8.65 0.90
C PRO A 69 7.50 -7.82 -0.33
N PRO A 70 7.10 -8.20 -1.56
CA PRO A 70 7.51 -7.52 -2.79
C PRO A 70 6.71 -6.23 -3.01
N LYS A 71 6.89 -5.24 -2.12
CA LYS A 71 6.07 -4.03 -2.08
C LYS A 71 6.10 -3.24 -3.37
N ASP A 72 7.21 -3.23 -4.12
CA ASP A 72 7.31 -2.49 -5.39
C ASP A 72 6.53 -3.13 -6.55
N LEU A 73 6.01 -4.35 -6.36
CA LEU A 73 5.23 -5.11 -7.34
C LEU A 73 3.74 -5.16 -7.00
N GLY A 74 3.26 -4.26 -6.14
CA GLY A 74 1.83 -4.09 -5.88
C GLY A 74 1.11 -3.46 -7.06
N TYR A 75 -0.07 -3.98 -7.38
CA TYR A 75 -1.01 -3.41 -8.33
C TYR A 75 -1.95 -2.39 -7.66
N LEU A 76 -2.46 -2.73 -6.46
CA LEU A 76 -3.27 -1.85 -5.62
C LEU A 76 -2.66 -1.74 -4.23
N TYR A 77 -2.65 -0.55 -3.65
CA TYR A 77 -2.10 -0.27 -2.33
C TYR A 77 -3.15 0.33 -1.41
N LEU A 78 -3.15 -0.11 -0.16
CA LEU A 78 -4.03 0.39 0.89
C LEU A 78 -3.17 1.08 1.94
N TYR A 79 -3.45 2.36 2.14
CA TYR A 79 -2.78 3.21 3.10
C TYR A 79 -3.74 3.62 4.21
N GLU A 80 -3.32 3.46 5.45
CA GLU A 80 -4.05 3.93 6.63
C GLU A 80 -3.50 5.29 7.04
N ARG A 81 -4.39 6.25 7.28
CA ARG A 81 -4.01 7.56 7.80
C ARG A 81 -3.45 7.41 9.22
N LEU A 82 -2.34 8.08 9.49
CA LEU A 82 -1.77 8.21 10.83
C LEU A 82 -2.52 9.28 11.65
#